data_AF-A0A0D0CIB7-F1
#
_entry.id   AF-A0A0D0CIB7-F1
#
_cell.length_a   1.000
_cell.length_b   1.000
_cell.length_c   1.000
_cell.angle_alpha   90.00
_cell.angle_beta   90.00
_cell.angle_gamma   90.00
#
_symmetry.space_group_name_H-M   'P 1'
#
loop_
_entity.id
_entity.type
_entity.pdbx_description
1 polymer ?
#
loop_
_entity_poly.entity_id
_entity_poly.type
_entity_poly.pdbx_seq_one_letter_code
_entity_poly.pdbx_strand_id
1 'polypeptide(L)'
;MTPEEHQIIASYATTVYKDTISLIIVNMTGFGVSLLGIFIASRILVTKRWTRSRIALFSCLITIFTTSTWASLGRVTVALIQDQVLLAQIKPKVQGVLEAAVKILDKRLLSTLYMATWSLTSSMLLNDLIVIWRAWILFQRERFWQAALVLLMVVNIGIQIADCILDNINVKAQLSGSDIILDWISAFISMVVNMFATGLIAWRAWQVLSNSCL
;
A
#
# COMPACT_ATOMS: atom_id res chain seq x y z
N MET A 1 25.80 -36.03 3.79
CA MET A 1 25.39 -34.65 3.51
C MET A 1 26.52 -33.98 2.75
N THR A 2 26.29 -33.57 1.51
CA THR A 2 27.32 -33.00 0.64
C THR A 2 27.55 -31.50 0.97
N PRO A 3 28.67 -30.90 0.55
CA PRO A 3 28.91 -29.46 0.68
C PRO A 3 27.85 -28.62 -0.06
N GLU A 4 27.37 -29.13 -1.19
CA GLU A 4 26.33 -28.51 -2.01
C GLU A 4 24.98 -28.46 -1.28
N GLU A 5 24.59 -29.56 -0.61
CA GLU A 5 23.37 -29.61 0.21
C GLU A 5 23.42 -28.60 1.36
N HIS A 6 24.59 -28.44 2.00
CA HIS A 6 24.77 -27.43 3.05
C HIS A 6 24.59 -26.00 2.54
N GLN A 7 25.12 -25.69 1.36
CA GLN A 7 25.03 -24.36 0.78
C GLN A 7 23.58 -24.01 0.41
N ILE A 8 22.83 -24.98 -0.12
CA ILE A 8 21.39 -24.82 -0.41
C ILE A 8 20.61 -24.53 0.87
N ILE A 9 20.84 -25.31 1.93
CA ILE A 9 20.13 -25.13 3.21
C ILE A 9 20.50 -23.80 3.88
N ALA A 10 21.77 -23.39 3.82
CA ALA A 10 22.21 -22.12 4.38
C ALA A 10 21.60 -20.93 3.64
N SER A 11 21.55 -20.99 2.30
CA SER A 11 20.90 -19.94 1.49
C SER A 11 19.40 -19.89 1.76
N TYR A 12 18.73 -21.05 1.90
CA TYR A 12 17.33 -21.16 2.27
C TYR A 12 17.03 -20.54 3.63
N ALA A 13 17.78 -20.96 4.66
CA ALA A 13 17.61 -20.43 6.01
C ALA A 13 17.78 -18.91 6.04
N THR A 14 18.70 -18.37 5.24
CA THR A 14 18.92 -16.92 5.13
C THR A 14 17.74 -16.20 4.47
N THR A 15 17.16 -16.76 3.39
CA THR A 15 16.00 -16.17 2.72
C THR A 15 14.77 -16.19 3.63
N VAL A 16 14.44 -17.34 4.21
CA VAL A 16 13.31 -17.48 5.14
C VAL A 16 13.48 -16.55 6.34
N TYR A 17 14.70 -16.44 6.88
CA TYR A 17 14.98 -15.53 7.99
C TYR A 17 14.74 -14.06 7.62
N LYS A 18 15.22 -13.62 6.44
CA LYS A 18 15.01 -12.25 5.95
C LYS A 18 13.52 -11.96 5.69
N ASP A 19 12.82 -12.88 5.03
CA ASP A 19 11.41 -12.71 4.70
C ASP A 19 10.54 -12.73 5.95
N THR A 20 10.84 -13.61 6.90
CA THR A 20 10.16 -13.66 8.20
C THR A 20 10.37 -12.37 8.99
N ILE A 21 11.61 -11.85 9.04
CA ILE A 21 11.91 -10.60 9.72
C ILE A 21 11.20 -9.42 9.06
N SER A 22 11.25 -9.33 7.74
CA SER A 22 10.57 -8.28 6.98
C SER A 22 9.05 -8.33 7.22
N LEU A 23 8.46 -9.52 7.16
CA LEU A 23 7.04 -9.74 7.37
C LEU A 23 6.60 -9.38 8.80
N ILE A 24 7.34 -9.85 9.81
CA ILE A 24 6.98 -9.62 11.22
C ILE A 24 7.29 -8.18 11.63
N ILE A 25 8.51 -7.71 11.42
CA ILE A 25 8.94 -6.42 11.96
C ILE A 25 8.28 -5.28 11.20
N VAL A 26 8.32 -5.29 9.87
CA VAL A 26 7.84 -4.14 9.10
C VAL A 26 6.33 -4.19 8.93
N ASN A 27 5.79 -5.34 8.52
CA ASN A 27 4.39 -5.42 8.13
C ASN A 27 3.45 -5.48 9.36
N MET A 28 3.75 -6.31 10.37
CA MET A 28 2.87 -6.42 11.55
C MET A 28 2.98 -5.19 12.46
N THR A 29 4.17 -4.66 12.67
CA THR A 29 4.33 -3.43 13.47
C THR A 29 3.68 -2.25 12.76
N GLY A 30 3.91 -2.08 11.46
CA GLY A 30 3.31 -1.02 10.66
C GLY A 30 1.78 -1.09 10.62
N PHE A 31 1.23 -2.30 10.47
CA PHE A 31 -0.21 -2.53 10.56
C PHE A 31 -0.76 -2.23 11.95
N GLY A 32 -0.08 -2.67 13.02
CA GLY A 32 -0.47 -2.38 14.41
C GLY A 32 -0.51 -0.89 14.71
N VAL A 33 0.49 -0.12 14.26
CA VAL A 33 0.51 1.35 14.39
C VAL A 33 -0.66 1.98 13.63
N SER A 34 -0.94 1.48 12.43
CA SER A 34 -2.05 1.96 11.59
C SER A 34 -3.41 1.70 12.26
N LEU A 35 -3.60 0.50 12.83
CA LEU A 35 -4.80 0.14 13.59
C LEU A 35 -5.02 1.04 14.81
N LEU A 36 -3.97 1.32 15.58
CA LEU A 36 -4.03 2.25 16.70
C LEU A 36 -4.46 3.65 16.23
N GLY A 37 -3.88 4.15 15.14
CA GLY A 37 -4.25 5.43 14.54
C GLY A 37 -5.73 5.48 14.12
N ILE A 38 -6.20 4.43 13.45
CA ILE A 38 -7.61 4.32 13.00
C ILE A 38 -8.55 4.26 14.21
N PHE A 39 -8.20 3.53 15.26
CA PHE A 39 -9.02 3.43 16.47
C PHE A 39 -9.14 4.78 17.18
N ILE A 40 -8.02 5.49 17.35
CA ILE A 40 -8.00 6.84 17.93
C ILE A 40 -8.85 7.80 17.09
N ALA A 41 -8.65 7.81 15.76
CA ALA A 41 -9.42 8.66 14.86
C ALA A 41 -10.92 8.36 14.90
N SER A 42 -11.29 7.08 14.94
CA SER A 42 -12.68 6.63 15.03
C SER A 42 -13.33 7.08 16.33
N ARG A 43 -12.64 6.95 17.47
CA ARG A 43 -13.12 7.43 18.77
C ARG A 43 -13.37 8.94 18.77
N ILE A 44 -12.46 9.72 18.17
CA ILE A 44 -12.61 11.18 18.04
C ILE A 44 -13.81 11.55 17.14
N LEU A 45 -14.05 10.79 16.08
CA LEU A 45 -15.17 11.04 15.15
C LEU A 45 -16.53 10.68 15.76
N VAL A 46 -16.62 9.56 16.48
CA VAL A 46 -17.88 9.07 17.09
C VAL A 46 -18.31 9.94 18.28
N THR A 47 -17.37 10.54 19.01
CA THR A 47 -17.68 11.36 20.21
C THR A 47 -18.32 12.72 19.89
N LYS A 48 -18.37 13.14 18.61
CA LYS A 48 -18.93 14.44 18.22
C LYS A 48 -20.11 14.26 17.24
N ARG A 49 -21.01 15.27 17.16
CA ARG A 49 -22.19 15.24 16.27
C ARG A 49 -21.85 14.89 14.81
N TRP A 50 -22.61 14.01 14.19
CA TRP A 50 -22.42 13.61 12.79
C TRP A 50 -22.73 14.75 11.82
N THR A 51 -21.73 15.15 11.04
CA THR A 51 -21.87 16.10 9.92
C THR A 51 -21.54 15.38 8.61
N ARG A 52 -22.02 15.87 7.46
CA ARG A 52 -21.73 15.24 6.14
C ARG A 52 -20.23 15.00 5.92
N SER A 53 -19.38 15.94 6.31
CA SER A 53 -17.92 15.79 6.24
C SER A 53 -17.37 14.67 7.12
N ARG A 54 -17.92 14.47 8.32
CA ARG A 54 -17.50 13.37 9.20
C ARG A 54 -17.96 12.01 8.73
N ILE A 55 -19.12 11.93 8.10
CA ILE A 55 -19.61 10.69 7.46
C ILE A 55 -18.63 10.29 6.35
N ALA A 56 -18.23 11.25 5.50
CA ALA A 56 -17.24 11.01 4.45
C ALA A 56 -15.88 10.56 5.03
N LEU A 57 -15.38 11.23 6.08
CA LEU A 57 -14.12 10.85 6.74
C LEU A 57 -14.21 9.47 7.39
N PHE A 58 -15.33 9.15 8.03
CA PHE A 58 -15.53 7.85 8.67
C PHE A 58 -15.62 6.73 7.62
N SER A 59 -16.33 6.96 6.51
CA SER A 59 -16.33 6.05 5.36
C SER A 59 -14.92 5.83 4.83
N CYS A 60 -14.13 6.89 4.67
CA CYS A 60 -12.76 6.79 4.18
C CYS A 60 -11.86 6.00 5.14
N LEU A 61 -12.00 6.21 6.46
CA LEU A 61 -11.30 5.42 7.48
C LEU A 61 -11.66 3.93 7.41
N ILE A 62 -12.93 3.60 7.21
CA ILE A 62 -13.35 2.19 7.02
C ILE A 62 -12.71 1.62 5.75
N THR A 63 -12.72 2.35 4.63
CA THR A 63 -12.12 1.87 3.39
C THR A 63 -10.61 1.67 3.55
N ILE A 64 -9.90 2.59 4.21
CA ILE A 64 -8.47 2.46 4.52
C ILE A 64 -8.23 1.24 5.42
N PHE A 65 -9.06 1.05 6.45
CA PHE A 65 -8.96 -0.12 7.33
C PHE A 65 -9.14 -1.44 6.56
N THR A 66 -10.18 -1.53 5.72
CA THR A 66 -10.47 -2.74 4.94
C THR A 66 -9.35 -3.04 3.94
N THR A 67 -8.88 -2.04 3.20
CA THR A 67 -7.79 -2.20 2.21
C THR A 67 -6.46 -2.54 2.89
N SER A 68 -6.10 -1.89 3.99
CA SER A 68 -4.88 -2.21 4.74
C SER A 68 -4.93 -3.62 5.36
N THR A 69 -6.09 -4.04 5.86
CA THR A 69 -6.29 -5.40 6.39
C THR A 69 -6.12 -6.42 5.28
N TRP A 70 -6.72 -6.17 4.11
CA TRP A 70 -6.63 -7.05 2.96
C TRP A 70 -5.19 -7.19 2.45
N ALA A 71 -4.47 -6.07 2.29
CA ALA A 71 -3.07 -6.06 1.86
C ALA A 71 -2.18 -6.86 2.83
N SER A 72 -2.40 -6.69 4.14
CA SER A 72 -1.65 -7.40 5.17
C SER A 72 -1.89 -8.91 5.12
N LEU A 73 -3.15 -9.33 4.98
CA LEU A 73 -3.51 -10.74 4.81
C LEU A 73 -2.94 -11.35 3.52
N GLY A 74 -2.96 -10.59 2.43
CA GLY A 74 -2.36 -11.00 1.15
C GLY A 74 -0.87 -11.29 1.30
N ARG A 75 -0.11 -10.37 1.91
CA ARG A 75 1.34 -10.53 2.14
C ARG A 75 1.68 -11.74 3.02
N VAL A 76 0.92 -11.95 4.10
CA VAL A 76 1.10 -13.14 4.97
C VAL A 76 0.82 -14.42 4.19
N THR A 77 -0.25 -14.43 3.39
CA THR A 77 -0.64 -15.60 2.59
C THR A 77 0.42 -15.92 1.52
N VAL A 78 0.98 -14.89 0.86
CA VAL A 78 2.08 -15.04 -0.11
C VAL A 78 3.31 -15.68 0.52
N ALA A 79 3.76 -15.15 1.67
CA ALA A 79 4.92 -15.69 2.38
C ALA A 79 4.72 -17.16 2.78
N LEU A 80 3.55 -17.48 3.35
CA LEU A 80 3.20 -18.86 3.72
C LEU A 80 3.14 -19.81 2.52
N ILE A 81 2.62 -19.33 1.38
CA ILE A 81 2.57 -20.11 0.15
C ILE A 81 3.98 -20.36 -0.40
N GLN A 82 4.84 -19.34 -0.43
CA GLN A 82 6.23 -19.48 -0.89
C GLN A 82 7.00 -20.48 -0.04
N ASP A 83 6.87 -20.41 1.29
CA ASP A 83 7.47 -21.38 2.21
C ASP A 83 6.98 -22.81 1.92
N GLN A 84 5.68 -22.99 1.64
CA GLN A 84 5.13 -24.29 1.28
C GLN A 84 5.63 -24.83 -0.05
N VAL A 85 5.76 -23.99 -1.09
CA VAL A 85 6.34 -24.40 -2.39
C VAL A 85 7.77 -24.89 -2.21
N LEU A 86 8.59 -24.11 -1.51
CA LEU A 86 10.00 -24.42 -1.29
C LEU A 86 10.17 -25.69 -0.47
N LEU A 87 9.35 -25.88 0.57
CA LEU A 87 9.39 -27.09 1.40
C LEU A 87 8.92 -28.35 0.64
N ALA A 88 7.97 -28.20 -0.31
CA ALA A 88 7.53 -29.28 -1.18
C ALA A 88 8.61 -29.69 -2.21
N GLN A 89 9.43 -28.76 -2.69
CA GLN A 89 10.56 -29.07 -3.58
C GLN A 89 11.65 -29.90 -2.88
N ILE A 90 11.86 -29.69 -1.58
CA ILE A 90 12.87 -30.42 -0.79
C ILE A 90 12.44 -31.87 -0.52
N LYS A 91 11.13 -32.18 -0.55
CA LYS A 91 10.61 -33.52 -0.28
C LYS A 91 9.84 -34.08 -1.48
N PRO A 92 10.53 -34.56 -2.54
CA PRO A 92 9.88 -35.05 -3.74
C PRO A 92 9.14 -36.36 -3.44
N LYS A 93 7.83 -36.27 -3.16
CA LYS A 93 6.92 -37.41 -3.21
C LYS A 93 6.16 -37.35 -4.52
N VAL A 94 6.51 -38.27 -5.44
CA VAL A 94 5.86 -38.52 -6.73
C VAL A 94 5.77 -37.29 -7.64
N GLN A 95 6.71 -37.21 -8.59
CA GLN A 95 6.92 -36.13 -9.56
C GLN A 95 5.63 -35.53 -10.15
N GLY A 96 4.67 -36.37 -10.58
CA GLY A 96 3.44 -35.90 -11.24
C GLY A 96 2.42 -35.22 -10.32
N VAL A 97 2.39 -35.54 -9.03
CA VAL A 97 1.50 -34.87 -8.06
C VAL A 97 2.10 -33.52 -7.63
N LEU A 98 3.43 -33.46 -7.53
CA LEU A 98 4.15 -32.24 -7.21
C LEU A 98 3.99 -31.18 -8.31
N GLU A 99 4.11 -31.56 -9.58
CA GLU A 99 3.94 -30.63 -10.71
C GLU A 99 2.53 -30.02 -10.79
N ALA A 100 1.49 -30.83 -10.58
CA ALA A 100 0.11 -30.33 -10.53
C ALA A 100 -0.13 -29.40 -9.33
N ALA A 101 0.42 -29.74 -8.16
CA ALA A 101 0.33 -28.92 -6.95
C ALA A 101 1.07 -27.59 -7.11
N VAL A 102 2.29 -27.60 -7.67
CA VAL A 102 3.08 -26.39 -7.95
C VAL A 102 2.33 -25.47 -8.91
N LYS A 103 1.69 -26.00 -9.97
CA LYS A 103 0.93 -25.19 -10.93
C LYS A 103 -0.31 -24.53 -10.32
N ILE A 104 -1.03 -25.24 -9.43
CA ILE A 104 -2.17 -24.68 -8.70
C ILE A 104 -1.69 -23.59 -7.73
N LEU A 105 -0.57 -23.84 -7.07
CA LEU A 105 0.01 -22.95 -6.07
C LEU A 105 0.56 -21.68 -6.71
N ASP A 106 1.19 -21.79 -7.87
CA ASP A 106 1.66 -20.68 -8.70
C ASP A 106 0.50 -19.77 -9.16
N LYS A 107 -0.60 -20.37 -9.65
CA LYS A 107 -1.81 -19.60 -10.01
C LYS A 107 -2.40 -18.85 -8.80
N ARG A 108 -2.43 -19.48 -7.63
CA ARG A 108 -2.95 -18.87 -6.40
C ARG A 108 -2.04 -17.77 -5.88
N LEU A 109 -0.72 -17.96 -5.97
CA LEU A 109 0.29 -16.98 -5.63
C LEU A 109 0.14 -15.72 -6.51
N LEU A 110 0.08 -15.91 -7.84
CA LEU A 110 -0.10 -14.83 -8.81
C LEU A 110 -1.38 -14.04 -8.55
N SER A 111 -2.49 -14.74 -8.29
CA SER A 111 -3.77 -14.10 -7.94
C SER A 111 -3.66 -13.29 -6.64
N THR A 112 -2.92 -13.78 -5.65
CA THR A 112 -2.79 -13.12 -4.34
C THR A 112 -1.88 -11.89 -4.45
N LEU A 113 -0.81 -11.98 -5.23
CA LEU A 113 0.08 -10.86 -5.55
C LEU A 113 -0.68 -9.74 -6.26
N TYR A 114 -1.44 -10.08 -7.30
CA TYR A 114 -2.30 -9.12 -8.00
C TYR A 114 -3.24 -8.40 -7.03
N MET A 115 -3.95 -9.14 -6.17
CA MET A 115 -4.85 -8.54 -5.18
C MET A 115 -4.12 -7.64 -4.17
N ALA A 116 -2.89 -7.98 -3.79
CA ALA A 116 -2.10 -7.21 -2.82
C ALA A 116 -1.66 -5.86 -3.40
N THR A 117 -1.20 -5.82 -4.66
CA THR A 117 -0.77 -4.58 -5.33
C THR A 117 -1.92 -3.58 -5.42
N TRP A 118 -3.07 -4.00 -5.94
CA TRP A 118 -4.26 -3.13 -6.05
C TRP A 118 -4.73 -2.59 -4.70
N SER A 119 -4.63 -3.41 -3.66
CA SER A 119 -5.00 -3.00 -2.31
C SER A 119 -4.10 -1.86 -1.81
N LEU A 120 -2.79 -1.97 -2.02
CA LEU A 120 -1.82 -0.95 -1.61
C LEU A 120 -2.00 0.37 -2.37
N THR A 121 -2.14 0.30 -3.70
CA THR A 121 -2.40 1.46 -4.55
C THR A 121 -3.68 2.19 -4.12
N SER A 122 -4.74 1.44 -3.81
CA SER A 122 -6.01 2.03 -3.35
C SER A 122 -5.87 2.77 -2.01
N SER A 123 -5.12 2.22 -1.05
CA SER A 123 -4.87 2.87 0.24
C SER A 123 -4.05 4.15 0.07
N MET A 124 -3.03 4.16 -0.79
CA MET A 124 -2.25 5.36 -1.11
C MET A 124 -3.11 6.46 -1.74
N LEU A 125 -3.91 6.11 -2.76
CA LEU A 125 -4.81 7.07 -3.41
C LEU A 125 -5.86 7.67 -2.46
N LEU A 126 -6.41 6.86 -1.55
CA LEU A 126 -7.35 7.36 -0.54
C LEU A 126 -6.69 8.34 0.43
N ASN A 127 -5.45 8.08 0.82
CA ASN A 127 -4.70 8.99 1.67
C ASN A 127 -4.50 10.36 0.99
N ASP A 128 -4.06 10.34 -0.26
CA ASP A 128 -3.82 11.55 -1.05
C ASP A 128 -5.13 12.33 -1.29
N LEU A 129 -6.22 11.60 -1.57
CA LEU A 129 -7.55 12.18 -1.71
C LEU A 129 -8.00 12.90 -0.43
N ILE A 130 -7.74 12.36 0.76
CA ILE A 130 -8.09 13.03 2.03
C ILE A 130 -7.36 14.36 2.16
N VAL A 131 -6.06 14.39 1.85
CA VAL A 131 -5.24 15.59 1.98
C VAL A 131 -5.71 16.66 0.98
N ILE A 132 -5.93 16.27 -0.27
CA ILE A 132 -6.43 17.18 -1.31
C ILE A 132 -7.84 17.66 -0.99
N TRP A 133 -8.72 16.80 -0.49
CA TRP A 133 -10.06 17.19 -0.04
C TRP A 133 -9.97 18.28 1.03
N ARG A 134 -9.06 18.15 2.00
CA ARG A 134 -8.88 19.17 3.05
C ARG A 134 -8.43 20.50 2.47
N ALA A 135 -7.47 20.50 1.56
CA ALA A 135 -7.07 21.70 0.85
C ALA A 135 -8.24 22.28 0.04
N TRP A 136 -9.01 21.44 -0.65
CA TRP A 136 -10.17 21.84 -1.45
C TRP A 136 -11.21 22.63 -0.64
N ILE A 137 -11.54 22.16 0.56
CA ILE A 137 -12.50 22.83 1.44
C ILE A 137 -12.02 24.24 1.81
N LEU A 138 -10.72 24.44 1.99
CA LEU A 138 -10.16 25.74 2.37
C LEU A 138 -10.16 26.75 1.21
N PHE A 139 -10.02 26.27 -0.03
CA PHE A 139 -9.96 27.12 -1.22
C PHE A 139 -11.28 27.15 -2.02
N GLN A 140 -12.43 26.97 -1.35
CA GLN A 140 -13.75 26.95 -2.03
C GLN A 140 -14.04 28.17 -2.91
N ARG A 141 -13.44 29.32 -2.60
CA ARG A 141 -13.66 30.59 -3.29
C ARG A 141 -12.70 30.85 -4.45
N GLU A 142 -11.55 30.17 -4.49
CA GLU A 142 -10.46 30.46 -5.43
C GLU A 142 -10.36 29.36 -6.49
N ARG A 143 -11.04 29.58 -7.63
CA ARG A 143 -11.14 28.59 -8.73
C ARG A 143 -9.79 28.12 -9.27
N PHE A 144 -8.76 28.97 -9.22
CA PHE A 144 -7.42 28.62 -9.70
C PHE A 144 -6.79 27.48 -8.87
N TRP A 145 -6.82 27.59 -7.54
CA TRP A 145 -6.29 26.56 -6.65
C TRP A 145 -7.10 25.27 -6.69
N GLN A 146 -8.42 25.37 -6.87
CA GLN A 146 -9.26 24.20 -7.11
C GLN A 146 -8.84 23.47 -8.40
N ALA A 147 -8.69 24.18 -9.51
CA ALA A 147 -8.25 23.57 -10.77
C ALA A 147 -6.87 22.90 -10.63
N ALA A 148 -5.92 23.56 -9.94
CA ALA A 148 -4.61 22.98 -9.66
C ALA A 148 -4.69 21.70 -8.80
N LEU A 149 -5.53 21.69 -7.75
CA LEU A 149 -5.75 20.52 -6.89
C LEU A 149 -6.41 19.36 -7.64
N VAL A 150 -7.40 19.62 -8.51
CA VAL A 150 -7.98 18.57 -9.36
C VAL A 150 -6.91 18.00 -10.28
N LEU A 151 -6.17 18.86 -10.98
CA LEU A 151 -5.16 18.44 -11.94
C LEU A 151 -4.10 17.55 -11.28
N LEU A 152 -3.59 17.97 -10.11
CA LEU A 152 -2.64 17.18 -9.32
C LEU A 152 -3.23 15.81 -8.93
N MET A 153 -4.50 15.77 -8.51
CA MET A 153 -5.14 14.49 -8.18
C MET A 153 -5.30 13.58 -9.39
N VAL A 154 -5.68 14.13 -10.54
CA VAL A 154 -5.84 13.36 -11.78
C VAL A 154 -4.51 12.77 -12.22
N VAL A 155 -3.43 13.57 -12.18
CA VAL A 155 -2.08 13.11 -12.51
C VAL A 155 -1.63 12.02 -11.54
N ASN A 156 -1.84 12.21 -10.23
CA ASN A 156 -1.51 11.22 -9.21
C ASN A 156 -2.25 9.89 -9.41
N ILE A 157 -3.57 9.95 -9.67
CA ILE A 157 -4.38 8.77 -9.99
C ILE A 157 -3.83 8.06 -11.24
N GLY A 158 -3.54 8.80 -12.30
CA GLY A 158 -3.03 8.23 -13.54
C GLY A 158 -1.71 7.49 -13.36
N ILE A 159 -0.77 8.07 -12.60
CA ILE A 159 0.53 7.47 -12.32
C ILE A 159 0.38 6.22 -11.46
N GLN A 160 -0.40 6.28 -10.38
CA GLN A 160 -0.63 5.15 -9.49
C GLN A 160 -1.32 3.98 -10.19
N ILE A 161 -2.24 4.26 -11.13
CA ILE A 161 -2.86 3.23 -11.97
C ILE A 161 -1.85 2.65 -12.96
N ALA A 162 -1.04 3.49 -13.60
CA ALA A 162 -0.03 3.03 -14.55
C ALA A 162 1.01 2.13 -13.89
N ASP A 163 1.46 2.49 -12.69
CA ASP A 163 2.35 1.71 -11.83
C ASP A 163 1.76 0.33 -11.54
N CYS A 164 0.52 0.29 -11.03
CA CYS A 164 -0.16 -0.96 -10.73
C CYS A 164 -0.37 -1.84 -11.99
N ILE A 165 -0.67 -1.26 -13.15
CA ILE A 165 -0.78 -2.01 -14.41
C ILE A 165 0.57 -2.62 -14.81
N LEU A 166 1.66 -1.88 -14.68
CA LEU A 166 3.00 -2.36 -14.99
C LEU A 166 3.43 -3.48 -14.03
N ASP A 167 3.17 -3.34 -12.73
CA ASP A 167 3.38 -4.40 -11.74
C ASP A 167 2.62 -5.66 -12.12
N ASN A 168 1.38 -5.54 -12.58
CA ASN A 168 0.58 -6.70 -12.97
C ASN A 168 1.11 -7.39 -14.23
N ILE A 169 1.72 -6.65 -15.14
CA ILE A 169 2.39 -7.20 -16.32
C ILE A 169 3.69 -7.91 -15.89
N ASN A 170 4.46 -7.32 -14.98
CA ASN A 170 5.72 -7.87 -14.49
C ASN A 170 5.54 -9.07 -13.55
N VAL A 171 4.47 -9.10 -12.74
CA VAL A 171 4.06 -10.28 -11.97
C VAL A 171 3.77 -11.46 -12.91
N LYS A 172 3.21 -11.22 -14.11
CA LYS A 172 3.04 -12.27 -15.13
C LYS A 172 4.34 -12.62 -15.86
N ALA A 173 5.27 -11.69 -15.97
CA ALA A 173 6.59 -11.88 -16.56
C ALA A 173 7.64 -12.13 -15.46
N GLN A 174 7.54 -13.29 -14.79
CA GLN A 174 8.44 -13.77 -13.72
C GLN A 174 9.70 -12.92 -13.40
N LEU A 175 9.65 -12.19 -12.27
CA LEU A 175 10.79 -11.87 -11.40
C LEU A 175 12.02 -11.17 -12.04
N SER A 176 11.83 -10.32 -13.04
CA SER A 176 12.87 -9.37 -13.48
C SER A 176 12.83 -8.12 -12.62
N GLY A 177 13.86 -7.91 -11.78
CA GLY A 177 13.98 -6.85 -10.77
C GLY A 177 14.11 -5.41 -11.30
N SER A 178 13.29 -4.99 -12.27
CA SER A 178 13.23 -3.62 -12.80
C SER A 178 12.18 -2.72 -12.12
N ASP A 179 11.40 -3.25 -11.18
CA ASP A 179 10.19 -2.58 -10.62
C ASP A 179 10.50 -1.40 -9.69
N ILE A 180 11.74 -1.32 -9.18
CA ILE A 180 12.15 -0.37 -8.13
C ILE A 180 12.00 1.11 -8.57
N ILE A 181 12.14 1.42 -9.85
CA ILE A 181 12.15 2.81 -10.32
C ILE A 181 10.74 3.40 -10.35
N LEU A 182 9.76 2.63 -10.82
CA LEU A 182 8.38 3.07 -11.00
C LEU A 182 7.65 3.16 -9.65
N ASP A 183 7.83 2.15 -8.80
CA ASP A 183 7.41 2.16 -7.40
C ASP A 183 7.92 3.42 -6.65
N TRP A 184 9.18 3.78 -6.90
CA TRP A 184 9.78 4.94 -6.25
C TRP A 184 9.23 6.26 -6.80
N ILE A 185 9.01 6.34 -8.11
CA ILE A 185 8.41 7.51 -8.75
C ILE A 185 6.96 7.72 -8.29
N SER A 186 6.16 6.65 -8.20
CA SER A 186 4.77 6.73 -7.76
C SER A 186 4.68 7.20 -6.30
N ALA A 187 5.53 6.64 -5.42
CA ALA A 187 5.65 7.07 -4.04
C ALA A 187 6.14 8.53 -3.92
N PHE A 188 7.13 8.93 -4.72
CA PHE A 188 7.67 10.29 -4.71
C PHE A 188 6.61 11.31 -5.16
N ILE A 189 5.84 11.00 -6.20
CA ILE A 189 4.82 11.91 -6.73
C ILE A 189 3.66 12.06 -5.72
N SER A 190 3.22 10.97 -5.11
CA SER A 190 2.25 11.01 -3.99
C SER A 190 2.75 11.90 -2.85
N MET A 191 4.03 11.78 -2.48
CA MET A 191 4.66 12.64 -1.47
C MET A 191 4.67 14.11 -1.87
N VAL A 192 5.03 14.45 -3.11
CA VAL A 192 5.02 15.83 -3.61
C VAL A 192 3.62 16.42 -3.60
N VAL A 193 2.61 15.66 -4.03
CA VAL A 193 1.21 16.08 -4.03
C VAL A 193 0.73 16.38 -2.60
N ASN A 194 1.05 15.51 -1.65
CA ASN A 194 0.72 15.71 -0.23
C ASN A 194 1.44 16.90 0.38
N MET A 195 2.73 17.08 0.07
CA MET A 195 3.52 18.21 0.56
C MET A 195 2.99 19.53 0.01
N PHE A 196 2.61 19.57 -1.27
CA PHE A 196 2.03 20.75 -1.90
C PHE A 196 0.67 21.10 -1.29
N ALA A 197 -0.23 20.13 -1.16
CA ALA A 197 -1.54 20.35 -0.54
C ALA A 197 -1.42 20.80 0.92
N THR A 198 -0.51 20.18 1.68
CA THR A 198 -0.23 20.58 3.08
C THR A 198 0.37 21.99 3.16
N GLY A 199 1.28 22.33 2.23
CA GLY A 199 1.86 23.66 2.10
C GLY A 199 0.80 24.73 1.81
N LEU A 200 -0.16 24.44 0.92
CA LEU A 200 -1.28 25.35 0.65
C LEU A 200 -2.17 25.57 1.87
N ILE A 201 -2.43 24.52 2.66
CA ILE A 201 -3.17 24.63 3.92
C ILE A 201 -2.42 25.54 4.89
N ALA A 202 -1.10 25.34 5.06
CA ALA A 202 -0.27 26.13 5.95
C ALA A 202 -0.19 27.61 5.50
N TRP A 203 -0.01 27.86 4.21
CA TRP A 203 -0.04 29.21 3.64
C TRP A 203 -1.36 29.91 3.95
N ARG A 204 -2.50 29.23 3.72
CA ARG A 204 -3.80 29.84 3.96
C ARG A 204 -4.01 30.17 5.43
N ALA A 205 -3.59 29.30 6.33
CA ALA A 205 -3.62 29.55 7.77
C ALA A 205 -2.77 30.78 8.14
N TRP A 206 -1.58 30.93 7.54
CA TRP A 206 -0.71 32.08 7.74
C TRP A 206 -1.36 33.40 7.29
N GLN A 207 -1.98 33.43 6.10
CA GLN A 207 -2.68 34.64 5.62
C GLN A 207 -3.82 35.08 6.55
N VAL A 208 -4.60 34.12 7.06
CA VAL A 208 -5.68 34.43 8.00
C VAL A 208 -5.12 35.00 9.30
N LEU A 209 -4.02 34.44 9.79
CA LEU A 209 -3.35 34.92 11.01
C LEU A 209 -2.76 36.33 10.82
N SER A 210 -2.04 36.57 9.72
CA SER A 210 -1.42 37.86 9.44
C SER A 210 -2.44 38.99 9.31
N ASN A 211 -3.60 38.70 8.71
CA ASN A 211 -4.68 39.67 8.55
C ASN A 211 -5.46 39.93 9.84
N SER A 212 -5.30 39.10 10.88
CA SER A 212 -5.97 39.27 12.18
C SER A 212 -5.14 40.08 13.18
N CYS A 213 -3.87 40.36 12.87
CA CYS A 213 -2.95 41.13 13.73
C CYS A 213 -2.72 42.58 13.24
N LEU A 214 -3.36 42.99 12.14
CA LEU A 214 -3.38 44.34 11.60
C LEU A 214 -4.77 44.95 11.78
#